data_AF-A0A395IV58-F1
#
_entry.id   AF-A0A395IV58-F1
#
_cell.length_a   1.000
_cell.length_b   1.000
_cell.length_c   1.000
_cell.angle_alpha   90.00
_cell.angle_beta   90.00
_cell.angle_gamma   90.00
#
_symmetry.space_group_name_H-M   'P 1'
#
loop_
_entity.id
_entity.type
_entity.pdbx_description
1 polymer ?
#
loop_
_entity_poly.entity_id
_entity_poly.type
_entity_poly.pdbx_seq_one_letter_code
_entity_poly.pdbx_strand_id
1 'polypeptide(L)'
;MHDAVPAITACGVSPIVRIPDNQGWMAKPEGTEQLMKSAKFPALRPESILTIVQMETKEAVENVDAIAAVPGIDVPFVGPFDLGSNIGHPVVAGVMHENLHATIFKVLKAANSAGKKAGIFCTSGEQAKKIC
;
A
#
# COMPACT_ATOMS: atom_id res chain seq x y z
N MET A 1 15.09 -0.28 -10.14
CA MET A 1 13.68 0.01 -9.78
C MET A 1 12.69 -0.90 -10.51
N HIS A 2 12.91 -1.24 -11.79
CA HIS A 2 12.08 -2.24 -12.49
C HIS A 2 12.27 -3.67 -11.97
N ASP A 3 13.47 -4.04 -11.52
CA ASP A 3 13.79 -5.41 -11.10
C ASP A 3 13.18 -5.82 -9.75
N ALA A 4 12.76 -4.84 -8.94
CA ALA A 4 12.06 -5.10 -7.69
C ALA A 4 10.66 -5.68 -7.95
N VAL A 5 10.00 -5.30 -9.05
CA VAL A 5 8.61 -5.70 -9.34
C VAL A 5 8.48 -7.22 -9.49
N PRO A 6 9.27 -7.91 -10.36
CA PRO A 6 9.22 -9.36 -10.44
C PRO A 6 9.54 -10.07 -9.11
N ALA A 7 10.52 -9.56 -8.35
CA ALA A 7 10.91 -10.15 -7.06
C ALA A 7 9.79 -10.03 -6.02
N ILE A 8 9.10 -8.88 -5.97
CA ILE A 8 7.99 -8.63 -5.05
C ILE A 8 6.75 -9.44 -5.45
N THR A 9 6.41 -9.48 -6.74
CA THR A 9 5.30 -10.30 -7.24
C THR A 9 5.54 -11.79 -6.98
N ALA A 10 6.78 -12.26 -7.07
CA ALA A 10 7.13 -13.64 -6.75
C ALA A 10 6.90 -14.01 -5.26
N CYS A 11 6.81 -13.03 -4.36
CA CYS A 11 6.45 -13.22 -2.96
C CYS A 11 4.93 -13.11 -2.70
N GLY A 12 4.10 -13.21 -3.74
CA GLY A 12 2.63 -13.17 -3.62
C GLY A 12 2.04 -11.79 -3.35
N VAL A 13 2.79 -10.72 -3.66
CA VAL A 13 2.36 -9.32 -3.49
C VAL A 13 1.65 -8.83 -4.75
N SER A 14 0.38 -8.46 -4.62
CA SER A 14 -0.43 -7.84 -5.66
C SER A 14 -1.55 -7.03 -5.00
N PRO A 15 -1.93 -5.84 -5.53
CA PRO A 15 -1.27 -5.04 -6.57
C PRO A 15 -0.12 -4.15 -6.07
N ILE A 16 0.72 -3.70 -7.00
CA ILE A 16 1.70 -2.61 -6.80
C ILE A 16 1.10 -1.34 -7.39
N VAL A 17 0.84 -0.34 -6.55
CA VAL A 17 0.33 0.96 -7.00
C VAL A 17 1.48 1.95 -7.03
N ARG A 18 1.77 2.50 -8.23
CA ARG A 18 2.69 3.62 -8.40
C ARG A 18 1.90 4.91 -8.53
N ILE A 19 2.00 5.78 -7.54
CA ILE A 19 1.32 7.07 -7.52
C ILE A 19 2.36 8.16 -7.75
N PRO A 20 2.16 9.09 -8.71
CA PRO A 20 2.97 10.29 -8.78
C PRO A 20 2.85 11.05 -7.47
N ASP A 21 3.96 11.28 -6.78
CA ASP A 21 4.06 12.18 -5.62
C ASP A 21 4.04 13.65 -6.06
N ASN A 22 3.14 13.99 -6.99
CA ASN A 22 3.02 15.34 -7.54
C ASN A 22 2.09 16.17 -6.63
N GLN A 23 2.50 16.34 -5.37
CA GLN A 23 1.75 17.11 -4.39
C GLN A 23 1.72 18.60 -4.77
N GLY A 24 0.51 19.06 -5.12
CA GLY A 24 0.08 20.45 -5.11
C GLY A 24 -1.41 20.49 -4.78
N TRP A 25 -1.82 19.84 -3.68
CA TRP A 25 -3.21 19.58 -3.26
C TRP A 25 -4.18 19.22 -4.42
N MET A 26 -4.15 17.95 -4.87
CA MET A 26 -5.11 17.31 -5.82
C MET A 26 -6.20 18.20 -6.43
N ALA A 27 -6.02 18.56 -7.72
CA ALA A 27 -6.84 19.51 -8.48
C ALA A 27 -8.36 19.34 -8.31
N LYS A 28 -9.05 20.44 -7.94
CA LYS A 28 -10.51 20.60 -8.01
C LYS A 28 -10.93 21.12 -9.40
N PRO A 29 -12.17 20.82 -9.85
CA PRO A 29 -12.58 21.02 -11.23
C PRO A 29 -12.82 22.50 -11.48
N GLU A 30 -12.23 23.08 -12.53
CA GLU A 30 -12.88 23.47 -13.80
C GLU A 30 -11.76 23.83 -14.80
N GLY A 31 -11.81 23.33 -16.04
CA GLY A 31 -10.80 23.59 -17.08
C GLY A 31 -9.83 22.45 -17.42
N THR A 32 -10.06 21.24 -16.90
CA THR A 32 -9.24 20.03 -17.12
C THR A 32 -9.03 19.69 -18.60
N GLU A 33 -9.98 20.04 -19.46
CA GLU A 33 -9.91 19.74 -20.88
C GLU A 33 -8.82 20.52 -21.63
N GLN A 34 -8.46 21.71 -21.14
CA GLN A 34 -7.49 22.59 -21.78
C GLN A 34 -6.03 22.28 -21.35
N LEU A 35 -5.87 21.78 -20.12
CA LEU A 35 -4.60 21.23 -19.63
C LEU A 35 -4.26 19.89 -20.31
N MET A 36 -5.25 19.02 -20.53
CA MET A 36 -5.04 17.74 -21.23
C MET A 36 -4.65 17.91 -22.70
N LYS A 37 -5.09 19.00 -23.36
CA LYS A 37 -4.75 19.31 -24.75
C LYS A 37 -3.39 20.01 -24.93
N SER A 38 -2.79 20.53 -23.85
CA SER A 38 -1.52 21.30 -23.91
C SER A 38 -0.37 20.68 -23.10
N ALA A 39 -0.65 19.76 -22.17
CA ALA A 39 0.35 19.11 -21.36
C ALA A 39 1.01 17.97 -22.13
N LYS A 40 2.19 18.22 -22.70
CA LYS A 40 3.24 17.19 -22.62
C LYS A 40 3.46 16.96 -21.13
N PHE A 41 2.92 15.89 -20.55
CA PHE A 41 3.27 15.49 -19.20
C PHE A 41 4.81 15.39 -19.16
N PRO A 42 5.52 16.27 -18.43
CA PRO A 42 6.95 16.09 -18.27
C PRO A 42 7.14 14.71 -17.63
N ALA A 43 8.15 13.96 -18.09
CA ALA A 43 8.47 12.68 -17.48
C ALA A 43 8.55 12.86 -15.96
N LEU A 44 7.71 12.15 -15.21
CA LEU A 44 7.72 12.19 -13.76
C LEU A 44 9.13 11.83 -13.31
N ARG A 45 9.68 12.64 -12.41
CA ARG A 45 11.00 12.34 -11.89
C ARG A 45 10.89 11.08 -11.02
N PRO A 46 11.82 10.12 -11.10
CA PRO A 46 11.70 8.87 -10.35
C PRO A 46 11.50 9.04 -8.84
N GLU A 47 12.04 10.11 -8.26
CA GLU A 47 11.89 10.48 -6.86
C GLU A 47 10.51 11.05 -6.50
N SER A 48 9.70 11.43 -7.49
CA SER A 48 8.32 11.88 -7.30
C SER A 48 7.32 10.75 -7.59
N ILE A 49 7.67 9.50 -7.27
CA ILE A 49 6.80 8.33 -7.45
C ILE A 49 6.84 7.49 -6.19
N LEU A 50 5.68 7.30 -5.56
CA LEU A 50 5.53 6.37 -4.45
C LEU A 50 5.15 4.99 -4.97
N THR A 51 5.86 3.97 -4.52
CA THR A 51 5.56 2.56 -4.76
C THR A 51 4.95 1.95 -3.51
N ILE A 52 3.65 1.71 -3.57
CA ILE A 52 2.86 1.11 -2.49
C ILE A 52 2.59 -0.35 -2.85
N VAL A 53 2.78 -1.25 -1.89
CA VAL A 53 2.65 -2.70 -2.10
C VAL A 53 1.59 -3.29 -1.17
N GLN A 54 0.61 -3.99 -1.73
CA GLN A 54 -0.48 -4.57 -0.95
C GLN A 54 -0.08 -5.89 -0.25
N MET A 55 -0.21 -5.91 1.07
CA MET A 55 0.01 -7.04 1.96
C MET A 55 -1.33 -7.75 2.19
N GLU A 56 -1.70 -8.62 1.24
CA GLU A 56 -3.03 -9.25 1.17
C GLU A 56 -2.99 -10.77 1.18
N THR A 57 -1.80 -11.35 1.23
CA THR A 57 -1.61 -12.80 1.28
C THR A 57 -0.79 -13.20 2.50
N LYS A 58 -0.98 -14.43 2.95
CA LYS A 58 -0.19 -15.03 4.03
C LYS A 58 1.31 -14.98 3.69
N GLU A 59 1.67 -15.34 2.47
CA GLU A 59 3.06 -15.35 1.99
C GLU A 59 3.70 -13.95 2.00
N ALA A 60 2.97 -12.92 1.56
CA ALA A 60 3.46 -11.55 1.62
C ALA A 60 3.74 -11.11 3.06
N VAL A 61 2.88 -11.48 4.02
CA VAL A 61 3.09 -11.16 5.44
C VAL A 61 4.20 -12.00 6.08
N GLU A 62 4.41 -13.23 5.63
CA GLU A 62 5.56 -14.05 6.05
C GLU A 62 6.89 -13.43 5.62
N ASN A 63 6.93 -12.86 4.41
CA ASN A 63 8.11 -12.21 3.82
C ASN A 63 8.19 -10.69 4.07
N VAL A 64 7.36 -10.14 4.95
CA VAL A 64 7.16 -8.69 5.07
C VAL A 64 8.43 -7.91 5.39
N ASP A 65 9.35 -8.44 6.20
CA ASP A 65 10.61 -7.77 6.52
C ASP A 65 11.52 -7.66 5.30
N ALA A 66 11.61 -8.73 4.51
CA ALA A 66 12.39 -8.75 3.27
C ALA A 66 11.79 -7.79 2.23
N ILE A 67 10.47 -7.82 2.06
CA ILE A 67 9.74 -6.89 1.17
C ILE A 67 9.95 -5.45 1.63
N ALA A 68 9.75 -5.16 2.91
CA ALA A 68 9.95 -3.83 3.48
C ALA A 68 11.41 -3.35 3.36
N ALA A 69 12.41 -4.23 3.26
CA ALA A 69 13.80 -3.86 3.02
C ALA A 69 14.11 -3.53 1.54
N VAL A 70 13.25 -3.89 0.57
CA VAL A 70 13.53 -3.68 -0.85
C VAL A 70 13.65 -2.18 -1.18
N PRO A 71 14.76 -1.74 -1.80
CA PRO A 71 14.88 -0.37 -2.30
C PRO A 71 13.82 -0.05 -3.36
N GLY A 72 13.13 1.08 -3.18
CA GLY A 72 12.07 1.53 -4.08
C GLY A 72 10.68 0.98 -3.77
N ILE A 73 10.49 0.27 -2.65
CA ILE A 73 9.17 0.15 -2.00
C ILE A 73 9.08 1.23 -0.93
N ASP A 74 8.02 2.01 -0.92
CA ASP A 74 7.86 3.12 0.03
C ASP A 74 6.89 2.75 1.16
N VAL A 75 5.82 2.01 0.83
CA VAL A 75 4.72 1.72 1.78
C VAL A 75 4.21 0.29 1.62
N PRO A 76 4.38 -0.57 2.64
CA PRO A 76 3.56 -1.75 2.82
C PRO A 76 2.14 -1.34 3.22
N PHE A 77 1.14 -1.77 2.46
CA PHE A 77 -0.26 -1.39 2.66
C PHE A 77 -1.13 -2.63 2.88
N VAL A 78 -1.89 -2.69 3.96
CA VAL A 78 -2.75 -3.85 4.25
C VAL A 78 -4.14 -3.67 3.65
N GLY A 79 -4.58 -4.64 2.84
CA GLY A 79 -5.98 -4.83 2.48
C GLY A 79 -6.62 -5.84 3.43
N PRO A 80 -7.35 -5.41 4.48
CA PRO A 80 -7.78 -6.31 5.55
C PRO A 80 -8.81 -7.35 5.10
N PHE A 81 -9.60 -7.04 4.06
CA PHE A 81 -10.62 -7.96 3.53
C PHE A 81 -9.98 -9.14 2.80
N ASP A 82 -9.06 -8.86 1.88
CA ASP A 82 -8.33 -9.89 1.14
C ASP A 82 -7.37 -10.66 2.05
N LEU A 83 -6.61 -9.94 2.91
CA LEU A 83 -5.73 -10.59 3.89
C LEU A 83 -6.51 -11.50 4.83
N GLY A 84 -7.61 -11.02 5.39
CA GLY A 84 -8.49 -11.80 6.25
C GLY A 84 -8.97 -13.08 5.56
N SER A 85 -9.44 -12.95 4.30
CA SER A 85 -9.87 -14.10 3.51
C SER A 85 -8.73 -15.09 3.27
N ASN A 86 -7.53 -14.61 2.98
CA ASN A 86 -6.36 -15.43 2.68
C ASN A 86 -5.83 -16.19 3.92
N ILE A 87 -5.92 -15.60 5.11
CA ILE A 87 -5.48 -16.24 6.37
C ILE A 87 -6.58 -17.02 7.10
N GLY A 88 -7.76 -17.19 6.48
CA GLY A 88 -8.89 -17.93 7.08
C GLY A 88 -9.68 -17.16 8.13
N HIS A 89 -9.53 -15.84 8.19
CA HIS A 89 -10.19 -14.94 9.12
C HIS A 89 -10.86 -13.75 8.37
N PRO A 90 -11.87 -14.03 7.54
CA PRO A 90 -12.52 -12.99 6.72
C PRO A 90 -13.14 -11.90 7.60
N VAL A 91 -13.10 -10.67 7.12
CA VAL A 91 -13.78 -9.54 7.76
C VAL A 91 -15.28 -9.66 7.49
N VAL A 92 -16.06 -9.91 8.54
CA VAL A 92 -17.52 -10.06 8.45
C VAL A 92 -18.17 -8.90 9.19
N ALA A 93 -19.09 -8.20 8.52
CA ALA A 93 -19.79 -7.03 9.06
C ALA A 93 -18.84 -5.94 9.64
N GLY A 94 -17.63 -5.80 9.06
CA GLY A 94 -16.63 -4.83 9.51
C GLY A 94 -15.83 -5.24 10.76
N VAL A 95 -16.06 -6.44 11.30
CA VAL A 95 -15.34 -6.98 12.45
C VAL A 95 -14.11 -7.75 11.98
N MET A 96 -12.94 -7.43 12.55
CA MET A 96 -11.68 -8.13 12.29
C MET A 96 -11.38 -9.11 13.43
N HIS A 97 -10.93 -10.31 13.08
CA HIS A 97 -10.48 -11.31 14.05
C HIS A 97 -9.16 -10.91 14.72
N GLU A 98 -8.89 -11.36 15.95
CA GLU A 98 -7.64 -11.05 16.67
C GLU A 98 -6.39 -11.48 15.89
N ASN A 99 -6.43 -12.64 15.23
CA ASN A 99 -5.34 -13.09 14.35
C ASN A 99 -5.11 -12.14 13.16
N LEU A 100 -6.17 -11.55 12.60
CA LEU A 100 -6.03 -10.54 11.55
C LEU A 100 -5.40 -9.25 12.12
N HIS A 101 -5.81 -8.81 13.31
CA HIS A 101 -5.16 -7.70 14.01
C HIS A 101 -3.67 -7.95 14.24
N ALA A 102 -3.30 -9.12 14.77
CA ALA A 102 -1.89 -9.48 14.98
C ALA A 102 -1.08 -9.44 13.67
N THR A 103 -1.69 -9.91 12.58
CA THR A 103 -1.09 -9.90 11.24
C THR A 103 -0.90 -8.47 10.72
N ILE A 104 -1.88 -7.58 10.91
CA ILE A 104 -1.79 -6.15 10.60
C ILE A 104 -0.63 -5.49 11.38
N PHE A 105 -0.52 -5.76 12.68
CA PHE A 105 0.54 -5.19 13.51
C PHE A 105 1.94 -5.71 13.15
N LYS A 106 2.04 -6.94 12.62
CA LYS A 106 3.29 -7.45 12.06
C LYS A 106 3.74 -6.61 10.86
N VAL A 107 2.83 -6.25 9.96
CA VAL A 107 3.14 -5.39 8.80
C VAL A 107 3.57 -3.99 9.25
N LEU A 108 2.85 -3.40 10.21
CA LEU A 108 3.21 -2.10 10.79
C LEU A 108 4.63 -2.13 11.40
N LYS A 109 4.93 -3.17 12.17
CA LYS A 109 6.25 -3.33 12.80
C LYS A 109 7.35 -3.42 11.74
N ALA A 110 7.18 -4.27 10.73
CA ALA A 110 8.17 -4.45 9.67
C ALA A 110 8.43 -3.16 8.88
N ALA A 111 7.37 -2.43 8.52
CA ALA A 111 7.50 -1.12 7.87
C ALA A 111 8.31 -0.15 8.73
N ASN A 112 7.94 0.00 10.01
CA ASN A 112 8.64 0.90 10.94
C ASN A 112 10.11 0.50 11.15
N SER A 113 10.40 -0.80 11.27
CA SER A 113 11.77 -1.31 11.39
C SER A 113 12.62 -1.02 10.14
N ALA A 114 12.01 -0.95 8.96
CA ALA A 114 12.65 -0.54 7.71
C ALA A 114 12.71 1.00 7.52
N GLY A 115 12.25 1.79 8.49
CA GLY A 115 12.15 3.25 8.38
C GLY A 115 11.04 3.74 7.45
N LYS A 116 10.07 2.88 7.13
CA LYS A 116 8.97 3.12 6.19
C LYS A 116 7.64 3.30 6.94
N LYS A 117 6.66 3.92 6.27
CA LYS A 117 5.28 3.99 6.77
C LYS A 117 4.50 2.77 6.31
N ALA A 118 3.54 2.32 7.12
CA ALA A 118 2.54 1.35 6.69
C ALA A 118 1.20 2.05 6.45
N GLY A 119 0.39 1.48 5.55
CA GLY A 119 -0.99 1.89 5.34
C GLY A 119 -1.97 0.73 5.56
N ILE A 120 -3.24 1.05 5.79
CA ILE A 120 -4.33 0.07 5.84
C ILE A 120 -5.63 0.72 5.39
N PHE A 121 -6.47 -0.03 4.68
CA PHE A 121 -7.83 0.40 4.39
C PHE A 121 -8.74 0.28 5.63
N CYS A 122 -9.47 1.35 5.95
CA CYS A 122 -10.48 1.38 7.00
C CYS A 122 -11.81 1.88 6.42
N THR A 123 -12.93 1.32 6.88
CA THR A 123 -14.29 1.70 6.46
C THR A 123 -14.83 2.92 7.22
N SER A 124 -14.17 3.33 8.30
CA SER A 124 -14.55 4.50 9.10
C SER A 124 -13.36 5.13 9.82
N GLY A 125 -13.50 6.40 10.21
CA GLY A 125 -12.51 7.09 11.04
C GLY A 125 -12.37 6.51 12.44
N GLU A 126 -13.43 5.91 13.00
CA GLU A 126 -13.37 5.22 14.29
C GLU A 126 -12.52 3.95 14.23
N GLN A 127 -12.65 3.17 13.14
CA GLN A 127 -11.79 2.02 12.90
C GLN A 127 -10.33 2.47 12.72
N ALA A 128 -10.11 3.54 11.95
CA ALA A 128 -8.77 4.10 11.76
C ALA A 128 -8.12 4.49 13.09
N LYS A 129 -8.82 5.19 13.98
CA LYS A 129 -8.29 5.56 15.32
C LYS A 129 -7.89 4.39 16.21
N LYS A 130 -8.43 3.18 15.98
CA LYS A 130 -8.12 1.99 16.77
C LYS A 130 -6.91 1.24 16.24
N ILE A 131 -6.59 1.39 14.95
CA ILE A 131 -5.60 0.57 14.24
C ILE A 131 -4.36 1.38 13.83
N CYS A 132 -4.52 2.68 13.57
CA CYS A 132 -3.47 3.62 13.16
C CYS A 132 -3.04 4.51 14.34
#